data_AF-A0A455W9D9-F1
#
_entry.id   AF-A0A455W9D9-F1
#
_cell.length_a   1.000
_cell.length_b   1.000
_cell.length_c   1.000
_cell.angle_alpha   90.00
_cell.angle_beta   90.00
_cell.angle_gamma   90.00
#
_symmetry.space_group_name_H-M   'P 1'
#
loop_
_entity.id
_entity.type
_entity.pdbx_description
1 polymer ?
#
loop_
_entity_poly.entity_id
_entity_poly.type
_entity_poly.pdbx_seq_one_letter_code
_entity_poly.pdbx_strand_id
1 'polypeptide(L)'
;MLETLFLNMFYGGKLKSMPPVLHSDDGRNTVIRPLAYAREKDIARYASLREYPIIPCNLCGSQENLQRQVIKDMFQTWDKQHPGRLETMFRALCNVEPSHLADPNLYDFKEGKRLGGKRQAVQTASPEPDYGRLDVLNL
;
A
#
# COMPACT_ATOMS: atom_id res chain seq x y z
N MET A 1 -4.82 -1.36 1.41
CA MET A 1 -3.45 -1.95 1.40
C MET A 1 -3.50 -3.47 1.38
N LEU A 2 -4.37 -4.07 2.20
CA LEU A 2 -4.61 -5.51 2.21
C LEU A 2 -5.08 -6.03 0.86
N GLU A 3 -5.88 -5.26 0.11
CA GLU A 3 -6.39 -5.67 -1.20
C GLU A 3 -5.23 -5.89 -2.16
N THR A 4 -4.29 -4.94 -2.18
CA THR A 4 -3.10 -5.05 -3.02
C THR A 4 -2.18 -6.18 -2.57
N LEU A 5 -2.07 -6.43 -1.26
CA LEU A 5 -1.34 -7.59 -0.73
C LEU A 5 -1.92 -8.90 -1.27
N PHE A 6 -3.23 -9.07 -1.14
CA PHE A 6 -3.91 -10.29 -1.55
C PHE A 6 -3.94 -10.47 -3.07
N LEU A 7 -4.08 -9.38 -3.84
CA LEU A 7 -3.92 -9.43 -5.29
C LEU A 7 -2.52 -9.93 -5.69
N ASN A 8 -1.47 -9.41 -5.04
CA ASN A 8 -0.11 -9.88 -5.31
C ASN A 8 0.15 -11.30 -4.81
N MET A 9 -0.50 -11.72 -3.73
CA MET A 9 -0.36 -13.08 -3.21
C MET A 9 -1.07 -14.10 -4.10
N PHE A 10 -2.30 -13.81 -4.53
CA PHE A 10 -3.11 -14.74 -5.33
C PHE A 10 -2.72 -14.78 -6.80
N TYR A 11 -2.37 -13.64 -7.40
CA TYR A 11 -2.11 -13.54 -8.84
C TYR A 11 -0.65 -13.22 -9.17
N GLY A 12 0.07 -12.56 -8.25
CA GLY A 12 1.45 -12.09 -8.48
C GLY A 12 2.54 -12.96 -7.84
N GLY A 13 2.19 -13.98 -7.04
CA GLY A 13 3.12 -14.83 -6.29
C GLY A 13 4.08 -14.07 -5.35
N LYS A 14 3.70 -12.86 -4.88
CA LYS A 14 4.59 -11.99 -4.09
C LYS A 14 3.91 -11.49 -2.83
N LEU A 15 4.63 -11.53 -1.71
CA LEU A 15 4.21 -10.89 -0.46
C LEU A 15 4.58 -9.40 -0.48
N LYS A 16 3.80 -8.59 -1.21
CA LYS A 16 4.00 -7.13 -1.28
C LYS A 16 2.68 -6.36 -1.26
N SER A 17 2.66 -5.24 -0.54
CA SER A 17 1.59 -4.24 -0.58
C SER A 17 2.08 -2.95 -1.25
N MET A 18 1.22 -1.92 -1.31
CA MET A 18 1.66 -0.57 -1.68
C MET A 18 2.38 0.06 -0.48
N PRO A 19 3.64 0.48 -0.61
CA PRO A 19 4.36 1.06 0.52
C PRO A 19 3.79 2.46 0.88
N PRO A 20 3.86 2.90 2.14
CA PRO A 20 3.41 4.24 2.53
C PRO A 20 4.18 5.36 1.83
N VAL A 21 5.47 5.12 1.58
CA VAL A 21 6.35 6.00 0.81
C VAL A 21 6.92 5.17 -0.34
N LEU A 22 6.73 5.64 -1.56
CA LEU A 22 7.32 5.05 -2.75
C LEU A 22 8.24 6.09 -3.38
N HIS A 23 9.53 5.77 -3.45
CA HIS A 23 10.47 6.55 -4.25
C HIS A 23 10.41 6.04 -5.69
N SER A 24 10.29 6.96 -6.64
CA SER A 24 10.36 6.63 -8.07
C SER A 24 11.74 6.08 -8.41
N ASP A 25 11.80 5.17 -9.38
CA ASP A 25 13.04 4.53 -9.80
C ASP A 25 14.04 5.55 -10.39
N ASP A 26 13.53 6.64 -10.98
CA ASP A 26 14.31 7.76 -11.50
C ASP A 26 14.72 8.79 -10.43
N GLY A 27 14.31 8.58 -9.17
CA GLY A 27 14.62 9.45 -8.03
C GLY A 27 13.98 10.85 -8.07
N ARG A 28 13.21 11.19 -9.12
CA ARG A 28 12.65 12.54 -9.31
C ARG A 28 11.43 12.78 -8.43
N ASN A 29 10.65 11.74 -8.20
CA ASN A 29 9.37 11.84 -7.49
C ASN A 29 9.34 10.90 -6.29
N THR A 30 8.70 11.36 -5.21
CA THR A 30 8.35 10.53 -4.06
C THR A 30 6.85 10.59 -3.84
N VAL A 31 6.19 9.43 -3.91
CA VAL A 31 4.75 9.30 -3.66
C VAL A 31 4.54 8.99 -2.18
N ILE A 32 3.84 9.90 -1.50
CA ILE A 32 3.50 9.77 -0.07
C ILE A 32 2.01 9.43 0.06
N ARG A 33 1.71 8.38 0.84
CA ARG A 33 0.35 7.94 1.14
C ARG A 33 0.02 8.22 2.61
N PRO A 34 -0.41 9.45 2.97
CA PRO A 34 -0.63 9.82 4.36
C PRO A 34 -1.73 9.00 5.06
N LEU A 35 -2.68 8.48 4.28
CA LEU A 35 -3.80 7.66 4.76
C LEU A 35 -3.52 6.15 4.71
N ALA A 36 -2.27 5.71 4.52
CA ALA A 36 -1.92 4.29 4.40
C ALA A 36 -2.37 3.44 5.61
N TYR A 37 -2.40 4.03 6.80
CA TYR A 37 -2.77 3.38 8.06
C TYR A 37 -4.21 3.68 8.51
N ALA A 38 -4.95 4.49 7.75
CA ALA A 38 -6.32 4.85 8.10
C ALA A 38 -7.30 3.80 7.54
N ARG A 39 -8.33 3.47 8.32
CA ARG A 39 -9.37 2.52 7.90
C ARG A 39 -10.31 3.18 6.88
N GLU A 40 -10.70 2.45 5.85
CA GLU A 40 -11.62 2.94 4.81
C GLU A 40 -12.94 3.45 5.42
N LYS A 41 -13.48 2.75 6.42
CA LYS A 41 -14.71 3.15 7.13
C LYS A 41 -14.57 4.51 7.83
N ASP A 42 -13.41 4.77 8.43
CA ASP A 42 -13.16 6.02 9.15
C ASP A 42 -13.00 7.19 8.17
N ILE A 43 -12.32 6.96 7.03
CA ILE A 43 -12.20 7.95 5.95
C ILE A 43 -13.58 8.27 5.37
N ALA A 44 -14.40 7.24 5.09
CA ALA A 44 -15.75 7.43 4.57
C ALA A 44 -16.63 8.21 5.55
N ARG A 45 -16.60 7.85 6.85
CA ARG A 45 -17.31 8.59 7.89
C ARG A 45 -16.85 10.04 7.98
N TYR A 46 -15.53 10.28 7.93
CA TYR A 46 -14.98 11.63 7.96
C TYR A 46 -15.41 12.44 6.74
N ALA A 47 -15.42 11.84 5.54
CA ALA A 47 -15.87 12.48 4.32
C ALA A 47 -17.35 12.88 4.38
N SER A 48 -18.22 12.03 4.94
CA SER A 48 -19.63 12.37 5.17
C SER A 48 -19.80 13.51 6.16
N LEU A 49 -19.05 13.51 7.27
CA LEU A 49 -19.11 14.57 8.29
C LEU A 49 -18.60 15.93 7.79
N ARG A 50 -17.66 15.92 6.84
CA ARG A 50 -17.10 17.13 6.21
C ARG A 50 -17.83 17.51 4.92
N GLU A 51 -18.86 16.76 4.54
CA GLU A 51 -19.65 16.98 3.32
C GLU A 51 -18.77 17.07 2.06
N TYR A 52 -17.69 16.28 1.99
CA TYR A 52 -16.85 16.28 0.80
C TYR A 52 -17.60 15.69 -0.40
N PRO A 53 -17.50 16.30 -1.60
CA PRO A 53 -18.11 15.73 -2.80
C PRO A 53 -17.40 14.42 -3.15
N ILE A 54 -18.13 13.31 -3.10
CA ILE A 54 -17.61 11.99 -3.46
C ILE A 54 -17.85 11.76 -4.95
N ILE A 55 -16.77 11.68 -5.72
CA ILE A 55 -16.84 11.35 -7.14
C ILE A 55 -16.96 9.82 -7.26
N PRO A 56 -18.02 9.28 -7.90
CA PRO A 56 -18.19 7.85 -8.03
C PRO A 56 -17.08 7.22 -8.87
N CYS A 57 -16.59 6.05 -8.47
CA CYS A 57 -15.49 5.35 -9.14
C CYS A 57 -15.95 4.61 -10.42
N ASN A 58 -16.90 5.18 -11.15
CA ASN A 58 -17.42 4.68 -12.42
C ASN A 58 -17.03 5.57 -13.61
N LEU A 59 -16.35 6.69 -13.37
CA LEU A 59 -15.94 7.65 -14.40
C LEU A 59 -14.72 7.20 -15.23
N CYS A 60 -13.91 6.28 -14.70
CA CYS A 60 -12.84 5.64 -15.47
C CYS A 60 -13.41 4.37 -16.08
N GLY A 61 -13.60 4.34 -17.41
CA GLY A 61 -14.19 3.24 -18.17
C GLY A 61 -13.40 1.92 -18.18
N SER A 62 -12.56 1.64 -17.17
CA SER A 62 -11.87 0.36 -17.04
C SER A 62 -12.67 -0.63 -16.19
N GLN A 63 -13.37 -1.53 -16.87
CA GLN A 63 -13.93 -2.78 -16.31
C GLN A 63 -12.83 -3.79 -15.88
N GLU A 64 -11.64 -3.33 -15.48
CA GLU A 64 -10.47 -4.20 -15.19
C GLU A 64 -10.36 -4.60 -13.71
N ASN A 65 -11.18 -4.03 -12.82
CA ASN A 65 -11.06 -4.28 -11.37
C ASN A 65 -11.94 -5.43 -10.84
N LEU A 66 -12.37 -6.37 -11.69
CA LEU A 66 -13.18 -7.51 -11.24
C LEU A 66 -12.47 -8.28 -10.10
N GLN A 67 -11.16 -8.50 -10.24
CA GLN A 67 -10.35 -9.15 -9.21
C GLN A 67 -10.30 -8.34 -7.91
N ARG A 68 -10.12 -7.01 -7.99
CA ARG A 68 -10.10 -6.14 -6.81
C ARG A 68 -11.45 -6.15 -6.11
N GLN A 69 -12.54 -6.16 -6.87
CA GLN A 69 -13.90 -6.25 -6.34
C GLN A 69 -14.12 -7.58 -5.61
N VAL A 70 -13.70 -8.71 -6.20
CA VAL A 70 -13.76 -10.03 -5.55
C VAL A 70 -13.02 -10.04 -4.20
N ILE A 71 -11.81 -9.46 -4.14
CA ILE A 71 -11.06 -9.37 -2.87
C ILE A 71 -11.78 -8.45 -1.86
N LYS A 72 -12.36 -7.35 -2.33
CA LYS A 72 -13.12 -6.43 -1.47
C LYS A 72 -14.34 -7.13 -0.86
N ASP A 73 -15.09 -7.89 -1.64
CA ASP A 73 -16.26 -8.62 -1.18
C ASP A 73 -15.89 -9.73 -0.19
N MET A 74 -14.76 -10.42 -0.43
CA MET A 74 -14.18 -11.38 0.51
C MET A 74 -13.86 -10.74 1.87
N PHE A 75 -13.22 -9.57 1.87
CA PHE A 75 -12.91 -8.85 3.11
C PHE A 75 -14.14 -8.36 3.85
N GLN A 76 -15.16 -7.85 3.14
CA GLN A 76 -16.43 -7.47 3.78
C GLN A 76 -17.10 -8.67 4.46
N THR A 77 -17.03 -9.84 3.85
CA THR A 77 -17.59 -11.07 4.41
C THR A 77 -16.84 -11.48 5.68
N TRP A 78 -15.50 -11.47 5.65
CA TRP A 78 -14.68 -11.81 6.81
C TRP A 78 -14.81 -10.82 7.96
N ASP A 79 -14.94 -9.53 7.67
CA ASP A 79 -15.13 -8.49 8.68
C ASP A 79 -16.50 -8.61 9.35
N LYS A 80 -17.54 -9.00 8.60
CA LYS A 80 -18.87 -9.30 9.16
C LYS A 80 -18.85 -10.54 10.05
N GLN A 81 -18.17 -11.60 9.63
CA GLN A 81 -18.09 -12.85 10.39
C GLN A 81 -17.20 -12.71 11.63
N HIS A 82 -16.12 -11.93 11.53
CA HIS A 82 -15.13 -11.75 12.58
C HIS A 82 -14.64 -10.29 12.62
N PRO A 83 -15.35 -9.42 13.35
CA PRO A 83 -14.96 -8.02 13.52
C PRO A 83 -13.53 -7.91 14.08
N GLY A 84 -12.69 -7.05 13.49
CA GLY A 84 -11.30 -6.87 13.92
C GLY A 84 -10.27 -7.76 13.20
N ARG A 85 -10.73 -8.70 12.36
CA ARG A 85 -9.83 -9.59 11.61
C ARG A 85 -8.98 -8.81 10.60
N LEU A 86 -9.56 -7.84 9.90
CA LEU A 86 -8.83 -7.04 8.91
C LEU A 86 -7.73 -6.20 9.59
N GLU A 87 -8.00 -5.64 10.76
CA GLU A 87 -7.01 -4.90 11.55
C GLU A 87 -5.85 -5.81 11.99
N THR A 88 -6.17 -7.05 12.39
CA THR A 88 -5.16 -8.04 12.76
C THR A 88 -4.29 -8.42 11.57
N MET A 89 -4.90 -8.63 10.40
CA MET A 89 -4.18 -8.91 9.15
C MET A 89 -3.31 -7.72 8.72
N PHE A 90 -3.81 -6.49 8.88
CA PHE A 90 -3.03 -5.30 8.61
C PHE A 90 -1.84 -5.18 9.57
N ARG A 91 -2.03 -5.47 10.86
CA ARG A 91 -0.94 -5.49 11.84
C ARG A 91 0.12 -6.54 11.50
N ALA A 92 -0.26 -7.69 10.96
CA ALA A 92 0.68 -8.71 10.49
C ALA A 92 1.58 -8.19 9.36
N LEU A 93 1.06 -7.34 8.46
CA LEU A 93 1.85 -6.71 7.40
C LEU A 93 2.98 -5.81 7.96
N CYS A 94 2.77 -5.20 9.13
CA CYS A 94 3.78 -4.39 9.81
C CYS A 94 4.71 -5.21 10.72
N ASN A 95 4.38 -6.47 11.01
CA ASN A 95 5.10 -7.31 11.96
C ASN A 95 5.55 -8.62 11.28
N VAL A 96 6.55 -8.51 10.43
CA VAL A 96 7.08 -9.62 9.64
C VAL A 96 8.20 -10.32 10.41
N GLU A 97 8.10 -11.65 10.52
CA GLU A 97 9.13 -12.51 11.10
C GLU A 97 9.91 -13.23 9.98
N PRO A 98 11.12 -12.77 9.61
CA PRO A 98 11.86 -13.31 8.45
C PRO A 98 12.17 -14.80 8.54
N SER A 99 12.40 -15.33 9.76
CA SER A 99 12.66 -16.75 9.97
C SER A 99 11.47 -17.64 9.61
N HIS A 100 10.25 -17.10 9.50
CA HIS A 100 9.04 -17.86 9.17
C HIS A 100 8.56 -17.66 7.73
N LEU A 101 9.26 -16.83 6.92
CA LEU A 101 8.87 -16.54 5.54
C LEU A 101 9.51 -17.46 4.48
N ALA A 102 10.26 -18.49 4.90
CA ALA A 102 10.92 -19.45 4.01
C ALA A 102 11.79 -18.81 2.90
N ASP A 103 12.27 -17.57 3.12
CA ASP A 103 13.12 -16.85 2.17
C ASP A 103 14.58 -16.90 2.63
N PRO A 104 15.44 -17.71 1.97
CA PRO A 104 16.85 -17.85 2.33
C PRO A 104 17.66 -16.56 2.10
N ASN A 105 17.12 -15.56 1.39
CA ASN A 105 17.77 -14.25 1.23
C ASN A 105 17.48 -13.30 2.40
N LEU A 106 16.43 -13.56 3.18
CA LEU A 106 16.07 -12.78 4.36
C LEU A 106 16.56 -13.44 5.66
N TYR A 107 16.70 -14.77 5.67
CA TYR A 107 17.13 -15.54 6.83
C TYR A 107 18.00 -16.73 6.45
N ASP A 108 19.15 -16.87 7.10
CA ASP A 108 20.01 -18.03 6.99
C ASP A 108 19.50 -19.13 7.92
N PHE A 109 18.84 -20.13 7.34
CA PHE A 109 18.28 -21.27 8.06
C PHE A 109 19.33 -22.29 8.55
N LYS A 110 20.56 -22.25 8.04
CA LYS A 110 21.64 -23.13 8.50
C LYS A 110 22.27 -22.59 9.77
N GLU A 111 22.55 -21.29 9.77
CA GLU A 111 23.22 -20.59 10.87
C GLU A 111 22.23 -19.98 11.88
N GLY A 112 20.94 -19.95 11.58
CA GLY A 112 19.89 -19.38 12.44
C GLY A 112 19.97 -17.86 12.56
N LYS A 113 20.41 -17.16 11.51
CA LYS A 113 20.69 -15.71 11.55
C LYS A 113 19.92 -14.93 10.51
N ARG A 114 19.40 -13.77 10.89
CA ARG A 114 18.76 -12.84 9.95
C ARG A 114 19.81 -12.22 9.03
N LEU A 115 19.55 -12.27 7.74
CA LEU A 115 20.38 -11.60 6.75
C LEU A 115 19.95 -10.12 6.69
N GLY A 116 20.92 -9.21 6.74
CA GLY A 116 20.66 -7.78 6.55
C GLY A 116 20.08 -7.57 5.17
N GLY A 117 18.77 -7.31 5.09
CA GLY A 117 18.07 -7.21 3.82
C GLY A 117 18.74 -6.19 2.90
N LYS A 118 18.95 -6.56 1.63
CA LYS A 118 19.31 -5.59 0.58
C LYS A 118 18.19 -4.56 0.54
N ARG A 119 18.39 -3.38 1.16
CA ARG A 119 17.60 -2.20 0.82
C ARG A 119 17.76 -2.04 -0.68
N GLN A 120 16.66 -1.99 -1.44
CA GLN A 120 16.73 -1.41 -2.77
C GLN A 120 17.34 -0.02 -2.57
N ALA A 121 18.57 0.16 -3.06
CA ALA A 121 19.24 1.44 -3.02
C ALA A 121 18.40 2.37 -3.90
N VAL A 122 17.64 3.25 -3.27
CA VAL A 122 17.00 4.36 -3.97
C VAL A 122 18.16 5.23 -4.46
N GLN A 123 18.34 5.29 -5.78
CA GLN A 123 19.27 6.23 -6.37
C GLN A 123 18.68 7.62 -6.13
N THR A 124 19.30 8.39 -5.24
CA THR A 124 18.96 9.80 -5.06
C THR A 124 19.31 10.50 -6.36
N ALA A 125 18.31 10.95 -7.11
CA ALA A 125 18.55 11.82 -8.24
C ALA A 125 19.24 13.09 -7.74
N SER A 126 20.30 13.50 -8.43
CA SER A 126 20.95 14.79 -8.23
C SER A 126 19.89 15.90 -8.31
N PRO A 127 19.92 16.93 -7.44
CA PRO A 127 18.96 18.02 -7.54
C PRO A 127 19.10 18.71 -8.90
N GLU A 128 18.10 18.52 -9.76
CA GLU A 128 17.93 19.33 -10.98
C GLU A 128 17.50 20.76 -10.61
N PRO A 129 17.85 21.77 -11.42
CA PRO A 129 17.74 23.17 -11.05
C PRO A 129 16.29 23.59 -10.76
N ASP A 130 16.18 24.48 -9.78
CA ASP A 130 14.99 25.17 -9.27
C ASP A 130 13.92 25.44 -10.35
N TYR A 131 12.87 24.61 -10.39
CA TYR A 131 11.66 24.93 -11.14
C TYR A 131 10.94 26.03 -10.38
N GLY A 132 11.13 27.26 -10.86
CA GLY A 132 10.58 28.49 -10.29
C GLY A 132 9.13 28.32 -9.84
N ARG A 133 8.87 28.84 -8.64
CA ARG A 133 7.56 28.87 -7.98
C ARG A 133 6.49 29.42 -8.95
N LEU A 134 5.51 28.59 -9.30
CA LEU A 134 4.29 29.08 -9.96
C LEU A 134 3.57 30.01 -8.99
N ASP A 135 3.55 31.31 -9.31
CA ASP A 135 2.77 32.30 -8.57
C ASP A 135 1.27 32.04 -8.81
N VAL A 136 0.65 31.36 -7.85
CA VAL A 136 -0.78 30.99 -7.84
C VAL A 136 -1.71 32.19 -7.59
N LEU A 137 -1.23 33.42 -7.82
CA LEU A 137 -1.98 34.66 -7.56
C LEU A 137 -2.66 35.24 -8.81
N ASN A 138 -2.63 34.53 -9.94
CA ASN A 138 -3.47 34.86 -11.11
C ASN A 138 -4.08 33.58 -11.73
N LEU A 139 -4.98 32.95 -10.97
CA LEU A 139 -6.07 32.16 -11.53
C LEU A 139 -7.40 32.66 -10.97
#